data_AF-A0A2H0WGR0-F1
#
_entry.id   AF-A0A2H0WGR0-F1
#
_cell.length_a   1.000
_cell.length_b   1.000
_cell.length_c   1.000
_cell.angle_alpha   90.00
_cell.angle_beta   90.00
_cell.angle_gamma   90.00
#
_symmetry.space_group_name_H-M   'P 1'
#
loop_
_entity.id
_entity.type
_entity.pdbx_description
1 polymer ?
#
loop_
_entity_poly.entity_id
_entity_poly.type
_entity_poly.pdbx_seq_one_letter_code
_entity_poly.pdbx_strand_id
1 'polypeptide(L)' 'MGSQAIGWSSHPESEKPYNFKFRMQGQVFEYQQVAASYEEAYERAAKACYKHFKGGRHLSEDRGLDIIDVCANPRSS' A
#
# COMPACT_ATOMS: atom_id res chain seq x y z
N MET A 1 50.19 -1.06 8.07
CA MET A 1 49.61 -2.38 7.71
C MET A 1 48.11 -2.28 7.93
N GLY A 2 47.35 -2.24 6.84
CA GLY A 2 45.89 -2.13 6.89
C GLY A 2 45.24 -3.50 7.07
N SER A 3 44.09 -3.54 7.74
CA SER A 3 43.19 -4.69 7.72
C SER A 3 41.78 -4.17 7.53
N GLN A 4 41.16 -4.73 6.50
CA GLN A 4 40.02 -4.19 5.76
C GLN A 4 38.73 -4.48 6.53
N ALA A 5 37.90 -3.46 6.70
CA ALA A 5 36.52 -3.64 7.13
C ALA A 5 35.74 -4.27 5.95
N ILE A 6 35.24 -5.48 6.15
CA ILE A 6 34.35 -6.16 5.20
C ILE A 6 33.00 -5.43 5.29
N GLY A 7 32.81 -4.44 4.43
CA GLY A 7 31.51 -3.81 4.23
C GLY A 7 30.59 -4.78 3.51
N TRP A 8 29.64 -5.37 4.24
CA TRP A 8 28.51 -6.04 3.60
C TRP A 8 27.69 -4.97 2.87
N SER A 9 27.86 -4.89 1.56
CA SER A 9 26.96 -4.13 0.70
C SER A 9 25.62 -4.88 0.68
N SER A 10 24.72 -4.50 1.60
CA SER A 10 23.30 -4.76 1.43
C SER A 10 22.91 -4.12 0.11
N HIS A 11 22.69 -4.94 -0.92
CA HIS A 11 22.11 -4.43 -2.17
C HIS A 11 20.77 -3.79 -1.79
N PRO A 12 20.56 -2.48 -1.98
CA PRO A 12 19.24 -1.92 -1.81
C PRO A 12 18.35 -2.65 -2.80
N GLU A 13 17.34 -3.36 -2.30
CA GLU A 13 16.33 -3.96 -3.15
C GLU A 13 15.78 -2.83 -4.04
N SER A 14 16.08 -2.91 -5.34
CA SER A 14 15.83 -1.80 -6.25
C SER A 14 14.35 -1.44 -6.22
N GLU A 15 14.06 -0.21 -5.79
CA GLU A 15 12.70 0.27 -5.66
C GLU A 15 12.00 0.17 -7.03
N LYS A 16 10.77 -0.35 -7.05
CA LYS A 16 9.99 -0.49 -8.27
C LYS A 16 8.57 0.03 -8.09
N PRO A 17 7.89 0.45 -9.16
CA PRO A 17 6.51 0.91 -9.07
C PRO A 17 5.56 -0.27 -8.83
N TYR A 18 4.64 -0.09 -7.90
CA TYR A 18 3.50 -0.97 -7.65
C TYR A 18 2.22 -0.19 -7.88
N ASN A 19 1.24 -0.85 -8.51
CA ASN A 19 -0.05 -0.27 -8.83
C ASN A 19 -1.16 -1.05 -8.11
N PHE A 20 -2.04 -0.32 -7.45
CA PHE A 20 -3.17 -0.89 -6.72
C PHE A 20 -4.47 -0.24 -7.19
N LYS A 21 -5.52 -1.06 -7.32
CA LYS A 21 -6.85 -0.61 -7.75
C LYS A 21 -7.89 -1.13 -6.78
N PHE A 22 -8.60 -0.20 -6.14
CA PHE A 22 -9.66 -0.47 -5.19
C PHE A 22 -10.99 -0.05 -5.81
N ARG A 23 -12.03 -0.88 -5.64
CA ARG A 23 -13.36 -0.61 -6.21
C ARG A 23 -14.41 -0.76 -5.11
N MET A 24 -15.21 0.27 -4.91
CA MET A 24 -16.29 0.28 -3.92
C MET A 24 -17.47 1.07 -4.48
N GLN A 25 -18.66 0.44 -4.54
CA GLN A 25 -19.92 1.12 -4.90
C GLN A 25 -19.85 1.99 -6.17
N GLY A 26 -19.19 1.48 -7.22
CA GLY A 26 -19.03 2.19 -8.50
C GLY A 26 -17.90 3.24 -8.52
N GLN A 27 -17.31 3.55 -7.36
CA GLN A 27 -16.10 4.36 -7.28
C GLN A 27 -14.85 3.50 -7.46
N VAL A 28 -13.86 4.06 -8.14
CA VAL A 28 -12.57 3.44 -8.39
C VAL A 28 -11.49 4.35 -7.80
N PHE A 29 -10.63 3.78 -6.97
CA PHE A 29 -9.44 4.45 -6.44
C PHE A 29 -8.20 3.71 -6.94
N GLU A 30 -7.37 4.40 -7.71
CA GLU A 30 -6.08 3.89 -8.20
C GLU A 30 -4.95 4.56 -7.43
N TYR A 31 -3.97 3.77 -7.03
CA TYR A 31 -2.82 4.24 -6.26
C TYR A 31 -1.55 3.58 -6.78
N GLN A 32 -0.61 4.41 -7.22
CA GLN A 32 0.72 3.98 -7.65
C GLN A 32 1.75 4.47 -6.65
N GLN A 33 2.67 3.59 -6.27
CA GLN A 33 3.77 3.94 -5.38
C GLN A 33 5.04 3.17 -5.70
N VAL A 34 6.19 3.82 -5.57
CA VAL A 34 7.49 3.17 -5.64
C VAL A 34 7.87 2.72 -4.22
N ALA A 35 8.30 1.47 -4.08
CA ALA A 35 8.78 0.93 -2.80
C ALA A 35 9.82 -0.17 -3.04
N ALA A 36 10.56 -0.51 -1.98
CA ALA A 36 11.47 -1.65 -2.00
C ALA A 36 10.70 -2.97 -2.12
N SER A 37 9.58 -3.10 -1.39
CA SER A 37 8.78 -4.33 -1.34
C SER A 37 7.31 -4.13 -1.67
N TYR A 38 6.65 -5.21 -2.11
CA TYR A 38 5.21 -5.22 -2.32
C TYR A 38 4.45 -4.93 -1.01
N GLU A 39 4.90 -5.50 0.11
CA GLU A 39 4.28 -5.33 1.43
C GLU A 39 4.25 -3.86 1.84
N GLU A 40 5.39 -3.16 1.71
CA GLU A 40 5.48 -1.73 2.00
C GLU A 40 4.56 -0.91 1.07
N ALA A 41 4.55 -1.22 -0.23
CA ALA A 41 3.70 -0.53 -1.18
C ALA A 41 2.20 -0.77 -0.91
N TYR A 42 1.85 -2.01 -0.57
CA TYR A 42 0.50 -2.44 -0.25
C TYR A 42 0.01 -1.77 1.04
N GLU A 43 0.83 -1.70 2.09
CA GLU A 43 0.46 -1.04 3.35
C GLU A 43 0.13 0.45 3.12
N ARG A 44 0.94 1.13 2.29
CA ARG A 44 0.69 2.52 1.90
C ARG A 44 -0.59 2.65 1.08
N ALA A 45 -0.82 1.74 0.13
CA ALA A 45 -2.02 1.74 -0.72
C ALA A 45 -3.30 1.50 0.09
N ALA A 46 -3.30 0.53 1.01
CA ALA A 46 -4.43 0.23 1.88
C ALA A 46 -4.77 1.41 2.80
N LYS A 47 -3.75 2.07 3.39
CA LYS A 47 -3.94 3.30 4.18
C LYS A 47 -4.52 4.43 3.34
N ALA A 48 -4.06 4.60 2.10
CA ALA A 48 -4.60 5.61 1.18
C ALA A 48 -6.05 5.31 0.78
N CYS A 49 -6.37 4.04 0.48
CA CYS A 49 -7.71 3.56 0.20
C CYS A 49 -8.68 3.85 1.35
N TYR A 50 -8.30 3.50 2.58
CA TYR A 50 -9.15 3.71 3.74
C TYR A 50 -9.42 5.21 3.96
N LYS A 51 -8.39 6.05 3.84
CA LYS A 51 -8.54 7.51 3.93
C LYS A 51 -9.47 8.06 2.84
N HIS A 52 -9.35 7.56 1.61
CA HIS A 52 -10.18 7.96 0.47
C HIS A 52 -11.66 7.67 0.71
N PHE A 53 -12.01 6.42 1.05
CA PHE A 53 -13.41 6.02 1.21
C PHE A 53 -14.03 6.50 2.54
N LYS A 54 -13.24 6.56 3.63
CA LYS A 54 -13.71 7.14 4.89
C LYS A 54 -14.00 8.62 4.74
N GLY A 55 -13.12 9.35 4.05
CA GLY A 55 -13.29 10.78 3.76
C GLY A 55 -13.48 11.64 5.02
N GLY A 56 -12.85 11.27 6.15
CA GLY A 56 -12.97 11.99 7.42
C GLY A 56 -14.33 11.88 8.13
N ARG A 57 -15.24 11.05 7.63
CA ARG A 57 -16.59 10.90 8.19
C ARG A 57 -16.62 9.90 9.34
N HIS A 58 -17.58 10.08 10.24
CA HIS A 58 -18.00 9.03 11.15
C HIS A 58 -18.88 8.05 10.37
N LEU A 59 -18.54 6.76 10.42
CA LEU A 59 -19.22 5.71 9.67
C LEU A 59 -19.97 4.80 10.65
N SER A 60 -21.05 4.17 10.18
CA SER A 60 -21.57 2.99 10.87
C SER A 60 -20.53 1.87 10.84
N GLU A 61 -20.62 0.93 11.78
CA GLU A 61 -19.73 -0.22 11.86
C GLU A 61 -19.71 -1.00 10.54
N ASP A 62 -20.88 -1.35 10.02
CA ASP A 62 -21.07 -2.03 8.73
C ASP A 62 -20.34 -1.33 7.56
N ARG A 63 -20.48 -0.01 7.46
CA ARG A 63 -19.76 0.78 6.44
C ARG A 63 -18.26 0.83 6.67
N GLY A 64 -17.83 0.82 7.93
CA GLY A 64 -16.42 0.71 8.27
C GLY A 64 -15.83 -0.62 7.83
N LEU A 65 -16.55 -1.72 8.06
CA LEU A 65 -16.14 -3.07 7.67
C LEU A 65 -16.07 -3.24 6.15
N ASP A 66 -17.05 -2.72 5.41
CA ASP A 66 -17.02 -2.71 3.94
C ASP A 66 -15.75 -2.03 3.39
N ILE A 67 -15.38 -0.87 3.95
CA ILE A 67 -14.18 -0.15 3.51
C ILE A 67 -12.92 -0.95 3.84
N ILE A 68 -12.86 -1.56 5.03
CA ILE A 68 -11.73 -2.39 5.43
C ILE A 68 -11.57 -3.58 4.47
N ASP A 69 -12.66 -4.28 4.14
CA ASP A 69 -12.62 -5.42 3.24
C ASP A 69 -12.10 -5.03 1.85
N VAL A 70 -12.61 -3.93 1.28
CA VAL A 70 -12.14 -3.42 -0.02
C VAL A 70 -10.66 -3.05 0.04
N CYS A 71 -10.21 -2.36 1.08
CA CYS A 71 -8.84 -1.86 1.18
C CYS A 71 -7.83 -2.96 1.57
N ALA A 72 -8.27 -4.03 2.23
CA ALA A 72 -7.46 -5.20 2.50
C ALA A 72 -7.39 -6.15 1.30
N ASN A 73 -8.36 -6.09 0.39
CA ASN A 73 -8.42 -6.97 -0.78
C ASN A 73 -8.44 -6.17 -2.10
N PRO A 74 -7.35 -5.44 -2.44
CA PRO A 74 -7.24 -4.81 -3.76
C PRO A 74 -7.35 -5.90 -4.82
N ARG A 75 -8.32 -5.77 -5.73
CA ARG A 75 -8.38 -6.69 -6.86
C ARG A 75 -7.16 -6.44 -7.73
N SER A 76 -6.30 -7.43 -7.84
CA SER A 76 -5.29 -7.50 -8.89
C SER A 76 -6.05 -7.45 -10.22
N SER A 77 -5.84 -6.37 -10.99
CA SER A 77 -6.30 -6.30 -12.37
C SER A 77 -5.38 -7.11 -13.27
#